data_AF-A0A382HLG4-F1
#
_entry.id   AF-A0A382HLG4-F1
#
_cell.length_a   1.000
_cell.length_b   1.000
_cell.length_c   1.000
_cell.angle_alpha   90.00
_cell.angle_beta   90.00
_cell.angle_gamma   90.00
#
_symmetry.space_group_name_H-M   'P 1'
#
loop_
_entity.id
_entity.type
_entity.pdbx_description
1 polymer ?
#
loop_
_entity_poly.entity_id
_entity_poly.type
_entity_poly.pdbx_seq_one_letter_code
_entity_poly.pdbx_strand_id
1 'polypeptide(L)'
;VITWELIIAISAYNFVMYVTPGPNNSILTASGIKFGFFRSIPNIFGIPSGHGLQLALVCLGLGSLFTTFPILLDILRFVGAA
;
A
#
# COMPACT_ATOMS: atom_id res chain seq x y z
N VAL A 1 -9.78 -8.88 18.71
CA VAL A 1 -11.18 -8.40 18.66
C VAL A 1 -11.16 -7.01 18.04
N ILE A 2 -12.10 -6.71 17.12
CA ILE A 2 -12.18 -5.38 16.50
C ILE A 2 -12.66 -4.39 17.57
N THR A 3 -11.80 -3.45 17.96
CA THR A 3 -12.10 -2.39 18.94
C THR A 3 -12.52 -1.11 18.24
N TRP A 4 -13.24 -0.23 18.95
CA TRP A 4 -13.65 1.06 18.42
C TRP A 4 -12.46 1.95 18.07
N GLU A 5 -11.42 1.92 18.93
CA GLU A 5 -10.14 2.59 18.69
C GLU A 5 -9.50 2.17 17.36
N LEU A 6 -9.52 0.86 17.04
CA LEU A 6 -8.95 0.34 15.80
C LEU A 6 -9.70 0.87 14.58
N ILE A 7 -11.03 0.92 14.63
CA ILE A 7 -11.86 1.44 13.53
C ILE A 7 -11.55 2.91 13.29
N ILE A 8 -11.47 3.71 14.34
CA ILE A 8 -11.16 5.15 14.24
C ILE A 8 -9.74 5.33 13.69
N ALA A 9 -8.76 4.60 14.20
CA ALA A 9 -7.36 4.70 13.78
C ALA A 9 -7.20 4.34 12.28
N ILE A 10 -7.77 3.22 11.84
CA ILE A 10 -7.72 2.81 10.43
C ILE A 10 -8.47 3.79 9.53
N SER A 11 -9.61 4.32 9.98
CA SER A 11 -10.38 5.31 9.20
C SER A 11 -9.60 6.61 9.01
N ALA A 12 -9.00 7.14 10.08
CA ALA A 12 -8.17 8.34 10.01
C ALA A 12 -6.94 8.14 9.12
N TYR A 13 -6.25 7.00 9.25
CA TYR A 13 -5.12 6.63 8.39
C TYR A 13 -5.53 6.61 6.91
N ASN A 14 -6.61 5.91 6.57
CA ASN A 14 -7.09 5.83 5.20
C ASN A 14 -7.50 7.21 4.67
N PHE A 15 -8.19 8.02 5.46
CA PHE A 15 -8.57 9.38 5.06
C PHE A 15 -7.35 10.22 4.67
N VAL A 16 -6.34 10.29 5.54
CA VAL A 16 -5.10 11.04 5.26
C VAL A 16 -4.38 10.47 4.02
N MET A 17 -4.32 9.14 3.90
CA MET A 17 -3.69 8.45 2.77
C MET A 17 -4.38 8.78 1.43
N TYR A 18 -5.71 8.89 1.39
CA TYR A 18 -6.45 9.22 0.17
C TYR A 18 -6.43 10.72 -0.15
N VAL A 19 -6.48 11.58 0.87
CA VAL A 19 -6.56 13.04 0.69
C VAL A 19 -5.20 13.63 0.29
N THR A 20 -4.09 13.04 0.73
CA THR A 20 -2.75 13.54 0.41
C THR A 20 -2.23 12.98 -0.92
N PRO A 21 -1.44 13.77 -1.69
CA PRO A 21 -0.78 13.27 -2.89
C PRO A 21 0.42 12.39 -2.50
N GLY A 22 0.15 11.13 -2.16
CA GLY A 22 1.17 10.10 -1.99
C GLY A 22 1.67 9.57 -3.34
N PRO A 23 2.80 8.84 -3.39
CA PRO A 23 3.39 8.33 -4.63
C PRO A 23 2.39 7.61 -5.54
N ASN A 24 1.59 6.68 -4.98
CA ASN A 24 0.61 5.91 -5.73
C ASN A 24 -0.49 6.80 -6.34
N ASN A 25 -1.03 7.75 -5.57
CA ASN A 25 -2.07 8.66 -6.04
C ASN A 25 -1.52 9.63 -7.09
N SER A 26 -0.31 10.17 -6.87
CA SER A 26 0.37 11.06 -7.82
C SER A 26 0.71 10.37 -9.14
N ILE A 27 1.18 9.11 -9.09
CA ILE A 27 1.44 8.31 -10.29
C ILE A 27 0.13 8.08 -11.05
N LEU A 28 -0.97 7.76 -10.37
CA LEU A 28 -2.28 7.57 -10.99
C LEU A 28 -2.82 8.86 -11.63
N THR A 29 -2.68 10.01 -10.95
CA THR A 29 -3.05 11.31 -11.51
C THR A 29 -2.19 11.61 -12.75
N ALA A 30 -0.88 11.42 -12.66
CA ALA A 30 0.04 11.65 -13.78
C ALA A 30 -0.23 10.71 -14.96
N SER A 31 -0.51 9.42 -14.70
CA SER A 31 -0.84 8.45 -15.73
C SER A 31 -2.19 8.74 -16.37
N GLY A 32 -3.17 9.18 -15.58
CA GLY A 32 -4.48 9.63 -16.07
C GLY A 32 -4.37 10.82 -17.01
N ILE A 33 -3.53 11.81 -16.67
CA ILE A 33 -3.27 12.99 -17.51
C ILE A 33 -2.47 12.64 -18.77
N LYS A 34 -1.40 11.84 -18.65
CA LYS A 34 -0.50 11.53 -19.79
C LYS A 34 -1.04 10.48 -20.75
N PHE A 35 -1.71 9.44 -20.23
CA PHE A 35 -2.11 8.25 -21.00
C PHE A 35 -3.63 8.09 -21.09
N GLY A 36 -4.41 8.84 -20.32
CA GLY A 36 -5.87 8.74 -20.27
C GLY A 36 -6.38 7.69 -19.27
N PHE A 37 -7.68 7.75 -18.99
CA PHE A 37 -8.35 6.91 -17.98
C PHE A 37 -8.24 5.41 -18.31
N PHE A 38 -8.62 5.00 -19.51
CA PHE A 38 -8.64 3.57 -19.90
C PHE A 38 -7.26 2.91 -19.84
N ARG A 39 -6.20 3.64 -20.22
CA ARG A 39 -4.83 3.12 -20.15
C ARG A 39 -4.27 3.08 -18.73
N SER A 40 -4.89 3.82 -17.80
CA SER A 40 -4.53 3.81 -16.37
C SER A 40 -5.28 2.74 -15.57
N ILE A 41 -6.31 2.09 -16.14
CA ILE A 41 -7.07 1.02 -15.47
C ILE A 41 -6.17 -0.10 -14.90
N PRO A 42 -5.17 -0.63 -15.64
CA PRO A 42 -4.27 -1.64 -15.08
C PRO A 42 -3.54 -1.15 -13.82
N ASN A 43 -3.16 0.13 -13.78
CA ASN A 43 -2.51 0.73 -12.61
C ASN A 43 -3.49 0.91 -11.43
N ILE A 44 -4.72 1.35 -11.73
CA ILE A 44 -5.81 1.50 -10.74
C ILE A 44 -6.09 0.19 -10.00
N PHE A 45 -6.07 -0.95 -10.71
CA PHE A 45 -6.27 -2.26 -10.10
C PHE A 45 -4.98 -2.87 -9.53
N GLY A 46 -3.83 -2.62 -10.17
CA GLY A 46 -2.55 -3.19 -9.74
C GLY A 46 -2.15 -2.77 -8.33
N ILE A 47 -2.30 -1.48 -7.99
CA ILE A 47 -1.95 -0.94 -6.67
C ILE A 47 -2.72 -1.64 -5.52
N PRO A 48 -4.07 -1.67 -5.50
CA PRO A 48 -4.82 -2.31 -4.43
C PRO A 48 -4.64 -3.83 -4.42
N SER A 49 -4.49 -4.49 -5.58
CA SER A 49 -4.21 -5.93 -5.63
C SER A 49 -2.85 -6.26 -5.01
N GLY A 50 -1.81 -5.48 -5.28
CA GLY A 50 -0.50 -5.63 -4.66
C GLY A 50 -0.55 -5.42 -3.14
N HIS A 51 -1.26 -4.39 -2.68
CA HIS A 51 -1.46 -4.15 -1.25
C HIS A 51 -2.26 -5.28 -0.57
N GLY A 52 -3.28 -5.82 -1.26
CA GLY A 52 -4.04 -6.98 -0.79
C GLY A 52 -3.18 -8.22 -0.63
N LEU A 53 -2.32 -8.52 -1.61
CA LEU A 53 -1.35 -9.61 -1.54
C LEU A 53 -0.37 -9.42 -0.38
N GLN A 54 0.20 -8.21 -0.25
CA GLN A 54 1.10 -7.88 0.86
C GLN A 54 0.43 -8.12 2.22
N LEU A 55 -0.80 -7.63 2.40
CA LEU A 55 -1.55 -7.83 3.64
C LEU A 55 -1.82 -9.32 3.91
N ALA A 56 -2.19 -10.08 2.88
CA ALA A 56 -2.39 -11.52 3.00
C ALA A 56 -1.11 -12.23 3.48
N LEU A 57 0.06 -11.90 2.91
CA LEU A 57 1.34 -12.45 3.34
C LEU A 57 1.68 -12.10 4.78
N VAL A 58 1.42 -10.86 5.21
CA VAL A 58 1.61 -10.44 6.61
C VAL A 58 0.71 -11.23 7.55
N CYS A 59 -0.56 -11.43 7.20
CA CYS A 59 -1.50 -12.26 7.97
C CYS A 59 -1.08 -13.73 8.02
N LEU A 60 -0.41 -14.24 6.99
CA LEU A 60 0.16 -15.60 6.96
C LEU A 60 1.46 -15.73 7.76
N GLY A 61 1.97 -14.64 8.36
CA GLY A 61 3.11 -14.68 9.27
C GLY A 61 4.36 -13.96 8.77
N LEU A 62 4.34 -13.33 7.58
CA LEU A 62 5.49 -12.57 7.08
C LEU A 62 5.89 -11.43 8.04
N GLY A 63 4.91 -10.83 8.74
CA GLY A 63 5.19 -9.81 9.75
C GLY A 63 6.06 -10.30 10.91
N SER A 64 5.85 -11.53 11.37
CA SER A 64 6.67 -12.16 12.43
C SER A 64 8.12 -12.39 11.98
N LEU A 65 8.28 -12.72 10.70
CA LEU A 65 9.59 -12.87 10.05
C LEU A 65 10.37 -11.55 10.06
N PHE A 66 9.71 -10.43 9.73
CA PHE A 66 10.33 -9.11 9.79
C PHE A 66 10.64 -8.64 11.21
N THR A 67 9.84 -8.99 12.22
CA THR A 67 10.17 -8.67 13.62
C THR A 67 11.33 -9.50 14.15
N THR A 68 11.53 -10.73 13.65
CA THR A 68 12.62 -11.62 14.05
C THR A 68 13.93 -11.27 13.34
N PHE A 69 13.86 -10.95 12.05
CA PHE A 69 14.99 -10.60 11.21
C PHE A 69 14.78 -9.21 10.59
N PRO A 70 15.03 -8.12 11.34
CA PRO A 70 14.76 -6.75 10.87
C PRO A 70 15.55 -6.38 9.60
N ILE A 71 16.71 -7.00 9.37
CA ILE A 71 17.52 -6.79 8.16
C ILE A 71 16.73 -7.10 6.87
N LEU A 72 15.78 -8.04 6.94
CA LEU A 72 14.98 -8.44 5.80
C LEU A 72 14.01 -7.33 5.37
N LEU A 73 13.50 -6.57 6.34
CA LEU A 73 12.66 -5.41 6.08
C LEU A 73 13.46 -4.27 5.44
N ASP A 74 14.70 -4.04 5.88
CA ASP A 74 15.58 -3.04 5.27
C ASP A 74 15.93 -3.39 3.82
N ILE A 75 16.29 -4.65 3.55
CA ILE A 75 16.53 -5.13 2.18
C ILE A 75 15.27 -4.93 1.33
N LEU A 76 14.10 -5.35 1.82
CA LEU A 76 12.83 -5.18 1.12
C LEU A 76 12.54 -3.70 0.83
N ARG A 77 12.83 -2.81 1.78
CA ARG A 77 12.63 -1.37 1.64
C ARG A 77 13.50 -0.78 0.52
N PHE A 78 14.77 -1.18 0.43
CA PHE A 78 15.66 -0.68 -0.61
C PHE A 78 15.36 -1.29 -1.98
N VAL A 79 15.11 -2.61 -2.02
CA VAL A 79 14.82 -3.31 -3.28
C VAL A 79 13.44 -2.92 -3.82
N GLY A 80 12.43 -2.79 -2.96
CA GLY A 80 11.07 -2.43 -3.36
C GLY A 80 10.87 -0.94 -3.65
N ALA A 81 11.83 -0.09 -3.29
CA ALA A 81 11.82 1.34 -3.64
C ALA A 81 12.47 1.64 -5.00
N ALA A 82 13.20 0.66 -5.58
CA ALA A 82 13.84 0.76 -6.89
C ALA A 82 12.88 0.32 -8.00
#